data_AF-A0A396IFE4-F1
#
_entry.id   AF-A0A396IFE4-F1
#
_cell.length_a   1.000
_cell.length_b   1.000
_cell.length_c   1.000
_cell.angle_alpha   90.00
_cell.angle_beta   90.00
_cell.angle_gamma   90.00
#
_symmetry.space_group_name_H-M   'P 1'
#
loop_
_entity.id
_entity.type
_entity.pdbx_description
1 polymer ?
#
loop_
_entity_poly.entity_id
_entity_poly.type
_entity_poly.pdbx_seq_one_letter_code
_entity_poly.pdbx_strand_id
1 'polypeptide(L)'
;MFVTSLVLLLATNIWIYSAIKFFVGVWWSTIGTCVFVLLTEKVCSKWRVKTGLLEILYFNLGYMSLPGLGYLLRNSSWKYLYLCSSLPCIFVYVFSYFFVNESPRWILMQGKEKELFAMLKRGNRKSNFPPSETNFPLPAQEQISFFQLLTHVRDHFKDKWTLKRTALVMFLGIGIVGVYLGIPLAVETLGFNIYLSAFLTTIMKIPLFIATYFMRGFK
;
A
#
# COMPACT_ATOMS: atom_id res chain seq x y z
N MET A 1 11.64 -4.96 -1.32
CA MET A 1 12.48 -3.76 -1.48
C MET A 1 13.96 -4.04 -1.21
N PHE A 2 14.38 -4.54 -0.04
CA PHE A 2 15.81 -4.85 0.19
C PHE A 2 16.37 -5.92 -0.75
N VAL A 3 15.74 -7.10 -0.79
CA VAL A 3 16.16 -8.20 -1.69
C VAL A 3 16.14 -7.77 -3.15
N THR A 4 15.09 -7.06 -3.57
CA THR A 4 14.97 -6.55 -4.93
C THR A 4 16.05 -5.52 -5.26
N SER A 5 16.42 -4.66 -4.31
CA SER A 5 17.53 -3.71 -4.48
C SER A 5 18.87 -4.44 -4.66
N LEU A 6 19.13 -5.50 -3.89
CA LEU A 6 20.34 -6.32 -4.07
C LEU A 6 20.38 -7.00 -5.44
N VAL A 7 19.26 -7.57 -5.88
CA VAL A 7 19.14 -8.18 -7.21
C VAL A 7 19.34 -7.15 -8.32
N LEU A 8 18.87 -5.91 -8.12
CA LEU A 8 19.10 -4.78 -9.03
C LEU A 8 20.57 -4.36 -9.13
N LEU A 9 21.38 -4.57 -8.09
CA LEU A 9 22.83 -4.27 -8.14
C LEU A 9 23.60 -5.21 -9.07
N LEU A 10 23.08 -6.42 -9.25
CA LEU A 10 23.61 -7.47 -10.13
C LEU A 10 23.19 -7.29 -11.59
N ALA A 11 22.24 -6.39 -11.87
CA ALA A 11 21.79 -6.12 -13.23
C ALA A 11 22.88 -5.39 -14.03
N THR A 12 23.45 -6.07 -15.02
CA THR A 12 24.45 -5.53 -15.96
C THR A 12 23.82 -5.10 -17.29
N ASN A 13 22.60 -5.55 -17.59
CA ASN A 13 21.89 -5.27 -18.84
C ASN A 13 20.56 -4.54 -18.55
N ILE A 14 20.20 -3.59 -19.42
CA ILE A 14 18.93 -2.84 -19.35
C ILE A 14 17.70 -3.74 -19.42
N TRP A 15 17.75 -4.84 -20.19
CA TRP A 15 16.63 -5.78 -20.29
C TRP A 15 16.36 -6.47 -18.95
N ILE A 16 17.43 -6.90 -18.27
CA ILE A 16 17.37 -7.53 -16.95
C ILE A 16 16.86 -6.51 -15.92
N TYR A 17 17.37 -5.29 -15.97
CA TYR A 17 16.90 -4.19 -15.12
C TYR A 17 15.39 -3.95 -15.26
N SER A 18 14.89 -3.86 -16.50
CA SER A 18 13.47 -3.64 -16.80
C SER A 18 12.60 -4.80 -16.32
N ALA A 19 13.04 -6.05 -16.54
CA ALA A 19 12.31 -7.22 -16.07
C ALA A 19 12.20 -7.24 -14.53
N ILE A 20 13.30 -6.98 -13.81
CA ILE A 20 13.28 -6.90 -12.35
C ILE A 20 12.35 -5.78 -11.88
N LYS A 21 12.40 -4.60 -12.50
CA LYS A 21 11.53 -3.46 -12.17
C LYS A 21 10.05 -3.77 -12.38
N PHE A 22 9.71 -4.55 -13.40
CA PHE A 22 8.35 -5.02 -13.63
C PHE A 22 7.85 -5.87 -12.45
N PHE A 23 8.61 -6.87 -12.03
CA PHE A 23 8.25 -7.71 -10.87
C PHE A 23 8.18 -6.93 -9.56
N VAL A 24 9.10 -5.98 -9.36
CA VAL A 24 9.06 -5.07 -8.21
C VAL A 24 7.75 -4.27 -8.18
N GLY A 25 7.28 -3.79 -9.33
CA GLY A 25 6.00 -3.09 -9.46
C GLY A 25 4.81 -3.96 -9.06
N VAL A 26 4.77 -5.20 -9.55
CA VAL A 26 3.71 -6.16 -9.19
C VAL A 26 3.69 -6.41 -7.68
N TRP A 27 4.85 -6.68 -7.08
CA TRP A 27 4.95 -6.91 -5.64
C TRP A 27 4.56 -5.68 -4.82
N TRP A 28 4.99 -4.50 -5.24
CA TRP A 28 4.66 -3.26 -4.55
C TRP A 28 3.16 -2.98 -4.56
N SER A 29 2.49 -3.22 -5.70
CA SER A 29 1.02 -3.11 -5.80
C SER A 29 0.32 -4.06 -4.84
N THR A 30 0.71 -5.34 -4.81
CA THR A 30 0.10 -6.34 -3.92
C THR A 30 0.29 -5.97 -2.46
N ILE A 31 1.51 -5.59 -2.06
CA ILE A 31 1.80 -5.18 -0.68
C ILE A 31 0.96 -3.96 -0.29
N GLY A 32 0.86 -2.94 -1.15
CA GLY A 32 0.02 -1.77 -0.91
C GLY A 32 -1.45 -2.15 -0.67
N THR A 33 -2.01 -3.03 -1.50
CA THR A 33 -3.39 -3.49 -1.32
C THR A 33 -3.60 -4.25 -0.01
N CYS A 34 -2.66 -5.13 0.38
CA CYS A 34 -2.75 -5.85 1.64
C CYS A 34 -2.68 -4.91 2.85
N VAL A 35 -1.78 -3.92 2.82
CA VAL A 35 -1.63 -2.93 3.90
C VAL A 35 -2.90 -2.10 4.04
N PHE A 36 -3.48 -1.61 2.94
CA PHE A 36 -4.73 -0.85 2.97
C PHE A 36 -5.89 -1.68 3.54
N VAL A 37 -6.01 -2.95 3.17
CA VAL A 37 -7.03 -3.86 3.73
C VAL A 37 -6.83 -4.05 5.24
N LEU A 38 -5.60 -4.36 5.68
CA LEU A 38 -5.29 -4.52 7.10
C LEU A 38 -5.60 -3.26 7.92
N LEU A 39 -5.30 -2.08 7.39
CA LEU A 39 -5.59 -0.80 8.03
C LEU A 39 -7.09 -0.53 8.12
N THR A 40 -7.84 -0.78 7.05
CA THR A 40 -9.30 -0.52 7.01
C THR A 40 -10.11 -1.53 7.82
N GLU A 41 -9.58 -2.73 8.06
CA GLU A 41 -10.19 -3.74 8.92
C GLU A 41 -9.95 -3.50 10.41
N LYS A 42 -8.81 -2.94 10.79
CA LYS A 42 -8.52 -2.57 12.19
C LYS A 42 -9.34 -1.37 12.67
N VAL A 43 -9.81 -0.55 11.73
CA VAL A 43 -10.41 0.75 12.00
C VAL A 43 -11.93 0.69 11.82
N CYS A 44 -12.67 1.35 12.72
CA CYS A 44 -14.14 1.42 12.63
C CYS A 44 -14.58 2.16 11.35
N SER A 45 -15.77 1.84 10.83
CA SER A 45 -16.27 2.33 9.54
C SER A 45 -16.21 3.86 9.38
N LYS A 46 -16.38 4.62 10.46
CA LYS A 46 -16.29 6.09 10.47
C LYS A 46 -14.89 6.63 10.17
N TRP A 47 -13.85 5.87 10.49
CA TRP A 47 -12.45 6.28 10.40
C TRP A 47 -11.73 5.72 9.16
N ARG A 48 -12.33 4.75 8.45
CA ARG A 48 -11.73 4.10 7.26
C ARG A 48 -11.22 5.09 6.22
N VAL A 49 -12.01 6.12 5.91
CA VAL A 49 -11.61 7.14 4.94
C VAL A 49 -10.43 7.96 5.44
N LYS A 50 -10.43 8.35 6.72
CA LYS A 50 -9.33 9.09 7.34
C LYS A 50 -8.04 8.28 7.30
N THR A 51 -8.12 6.98 7.57
CA THR A 51 -6.98 6.06 7.47
C THR A 51 -6.43 5.96 6.04
N GLY A 52 -7.31 5.87 5.02
CA GLY A 52 -6.88 5.89 3.63
C GLY A 52 -6.21 7.21 3.21
N LEU A 53 -6.71 8.36 3.69
CA LEU A 53 -6.06 9.65 3.45
C LEU A 53 -4.70 9.75 4.13
N LEU A 54 -4.56 9.21 5.35
CA LEU A 54 -3.29 9.15 6.04
C LEU A 54 -2.27 8.30 5.28
N GLU A 55 -2.68 7.15 4.74
CA GLU A 55 -1.81 6.31 3.91
C GLU A 55 -1.28 7.08 2.69
N ILE A 56 -2.16 7.79 1.98
CA ILE A 56 -1.77 8.61 0.82
C ILE A 56 -0.83 9.74 1.25
N LEU A 57 -1.05 10.38 2.41
CA LEU A 57 -0.16 11.39 2.96
C LEU A 57 1.24 10.82 3.23
N TYR A 58 1.34 9.68 3.90
CA TYR A 58 2.62 9.02 4.17
C TYR A 58 3.35 8.61 2.88
N PHE A 59 2.61 8.15 1.87
CA PHE A 59 3.18 7.85 0.56
C PHE A 59 3.79 9.09 -0.09
N ASN A 60 3.10 10.23 -0.06
CA ASN A 60 3.62 11.49 -0.62
C ASN A 60 4.85 12.00 0.17
N LEU A 61 4.87 11.86 1.50
CA LEU A 61 6.05 12.19 2.31
C LEU A 61 7.26 11.33 1.96
N GLY A 62 7.05 10.03 1.73
CA GLY A 62 8.10 9.12 1.25
C GLY A 62 8.60 9.49 -0.15
N TYR A 63 7.69 9.85 -1.05
CA TYR A 63 8.07 10.31 -2.39
C TYR A 63 8.84 11.64 -2.32
N MET A 64 8.50 12.56 -1.41
CA MET A 64 9.18 13.84 -1.22
C MET A 64 10.62 13.67 -0.69
N SER A 65 10.90 12.63 0.11
CA SER A 65 12.26 12.38 0.61
C SER A 65 13.21 11.81 -0.46
N LEU A 66 12.66 11.15 -1.50
CA LEU A 66 13.45 10.53 -2.57
C LEU A 66 14.30 11.55 -3.38
N PRO A 67 13.76 12.69 -3.86
CA PRO A 67 14.56 13.72 -4.51
C PRO A 67 15.64 14.32 -3.60
N GLY A 68 15.36 14.46 -2.30
CA GLY A 68 16.35 14.93 -1.32
C GLY A 68 17.53 13.97 -1.21
N LEU A 69 17.26 12.66 -1.08
CA LEU A 69 18.30 11.62 -1.11
C LEU A 69 19.03 11.59 -2.46
N GLY A 70 18.29 11.74 -3.56
CA GLY A 70 18.87 11.79 -4.91
C GLY A 70 19.83 12.97 -5.10
N TYR A 71 19.53 14.14 -4.52
CA TYR A 71 20.40 15.30 -4.56
C TYR A 71 21.69 15.09 -3.77
N LEU A 72 21.61 14.50 -2.56
CA LEU A 72 22.78 14.20 -1.72
C LEU A 72 23.72 13.17 -2.39
N LEU A 73 23.15 12.19 -3.10
CA LEU A 73 23.87 11.11 -3.75
C LEU A 73 24.17 11.38 -5.24
N ARG A 74 24.00 12.63 -5.71
CA ARG A 74 24.16 12.99 -7.13
C ARG A 74 25.53 12.64 -7.70
N ASN A 75 26.58 12.75 -6.90
CA ASN A 75 27.96 12.46 -7.30
C ASN A 75 28.35 10.98 -7.12
N SER A 76 27.44 10.16 -6.58
CA SER A 76 27.67 8.74 -6.31
C SER A 76 26.96 7.86 -7.34
N SER A 77 27.36 6.58 -7.43
CA SER A 77 26.66 5.63 -8.30
C SER A 77 25.18 5.50 -7.91
N TRP A 78 24.29 5.40 -8.91
CA TRP A 78 22.85 5.17 -8.73
C TRP A 78 22.54 3.96 -7.84
N LYS A 79 23.46 2.99 -7.76
CA LYS A 79 23.41 1.83 -6.88
C LYS A 79 23.27 2.20 -5.40
N TYR A 80 23.94 3.26 -4.95
CA TYR A 80 23.86 3.73 -3.57
C TYR A 80 22.49 4.30 -3.23
N LEU A 81 21.78 4.89 -4.19
CA LEU A 81 20.40 5.35 -4.00
C LEU A 81 19.47 4.16 -3.67
N TYR A 82 19.63 3.03 -4.35
CA TYR A 82 18.87 1.81 -4.06
C TYR A 82 19.21 1.20 -2.70
N LEU A 83 20.46 1.29 -2.27
CA LEU A 83 20.88 0.84 -0.94
C LEU A 83 20.31 1.76 0.16
N CYS A 84 20.52 3.06 0.06
CA CYS A 84 20.02 4.04 1.04
C CYS A 84 18.50 4.00 1.17
N SER A 85 17.76 3.90 0.05
CA SER A 85 16.30 3.76 0.07
C SER A 85 15.81 2.42 0.64
N SER A 86 16.64 1.37 0.65
CA SER A 86 16.29 0.07 1.21
C SER A 86 16.46 -0.04 2.73
N LEU A 87 17.33 0.79 3.32
CA LEU A 87 17.56 0.83 4.77
C LEU A 87 16.29 1.08 5.60
N PRO A 88 15.46 2.10 5.31
CA PRO A 88 14.23 2.33 6.07
C PRO A 88 13.24 1.16 5.94
N CYS A 89 13.27 0.40 4.85
CA CYS A 89 12.41 -0.78 4.70
C CYS A 89 12.74 -1.89 5.71
N ILE A 90 14.02 -2.08 6.06
CA ILE A 90 14.42 -3.08 7.07
C ILE A 90 13.91 -2.67 8.44
N PHE A 91 14.07 -1.38 8.79
CA PHE A 91 13.56 -0.85 10.05
C PHE A 91 12.04 -1.03 10.17
N VAL A 92 11.30 -0.69 9.12
CA VAL A 92 9.84 -0.87 9.07
C VAL A 92 9.47 -2.35 9.16
N TYR A 93 10.21 -3.26 8.51
CA TYR A 93 9.97 -4.69 8.62
C TYR A 93 10.10 -5.19 10.06
N VAL A 94 11.22 -4.86 10.72
CA VAL A 94 11.45 -5.24 12.12
C VAL A 94 10.36 -4.66 13.02
N PHE A 95 10.02 -3.38 12.84
CA PHE A 95 8.96 -2.73 13.61
C PHE A 95 7.59 -3.38 13.36
N SER A 96 7.28 -3.71 12.10
CA SER A 96 6.02 -4.34 11.75
C SER A 96 5.86 -5.72 12.41
N TYR A 97 6.94 -6.50 12.48
CA TYR A 97 6.93 -7.81 13.11
C TYR A 97 6.55 -7.76 14.60
N PHE A 98 6.98 -6.72 15.34
CA PHE A 98 6.67 -6.59 16.76
C PHE A 98 5.34 -5.90 17.07
N PHE A 99 4.90 -4.96 16.23
CA PHE A 99 3.77 -4.08 16.54
C PHE A 99 2.49 -4.40 15.75
N VAL A 100 2.59 -5.06 14.60
CA VAL A 100 1.44 -5.33 13.75
C VAL A 100 0.78 -6.64 14.20
N ASN A 101 -0.31 -6.51 14.95
CA ASN A 101 -1.21 -7.63 15.20
C ASN A 101 -2.03 -7.95 13.93
N GLU A 102 -2.52 -9.18 13.82
CA GLU A 102 -3.42 -9.62 12.74
C GLU A 102 -4.74 -8.83 12.70
N SER A 103 -5.45 -8.89 11.58
CA SER A 103 -6.76 -8.22 11.48
C SER A 103 -7.84 -8.99 12.27
N PRO A 104 -8.75 -8.29 12.97
CA PRO A 104 -9.79 -8.95 13.77
C PRO A 104 -10.74 -9.78 12.89
N ARG A 105 -10.95 -9.37 11.64
CA ARG A 105 -11.78 -10.08 10.67
C ARG A 105 -11.12 -11.38 10.22
N TRP A 106 -9.80 -11.39 10.03
CA TRP A 106 -9.06 -12.59 9.67
C TRP A 106 -9.09 -13.63 10.79
N ILE A 107 -8.91 -13.21 12.04
CA ILE A 107 -9.01 -14.09 13.21
C ILE A 107 -10.43 -14.68 13.34
N LEU A 108 -11.46 -13.86 13.09
CA LEU A 108 -12.86 -14.31 13.05
C LEU A 108 -13.10 -15.35 11.94
N MET A 109 -12.56 -15.13 10.73
CA MET A 109 -12.66 -16.09 9.63
C MET A 109 -11.91 -17.40 9.90
N GLN A 110 -10.84 -17.36 10.71
CA GLN A 110 -10.13 -18.57 11.14
C GLN A 110 -10.83 -19.33 12.28
N GLY A 111 -11.96 -18.84 12.81
CA GLY A 111 -12.66 -19.48 13.93
C GLY A 111 -11.88 -19.42 15.26
N LYS A 112 -10.87 -18.56 15.37
CA LYS A 112 -10.01 -18.44 16.57
C LYS A 112 -10.61 -17.48 17.59
N GLU A 113 -11.72 -17.87 18.20
CA GLU A 113 -12.48 -17.03 19.13
C GLU A 113 -11.65 -16.52 20.32
N LYS A 114 -10.85 -17.39 20.94
CA LYS A 114 -10.03 -17.03 22.12
C LYS A 114 -9.04 -15.89 21.82
N GLU A 115 -8.45 -15.90 20.62
CA GLU A 115 -7.49 -14.89 20.18
C GLU A 115 -8.20 -13.56 19.87
N LEU A 116 -9.40 -13.63 19.26
CA LEU A 116 -10.24 -12.47 19.00
C LEU A 116 -10.67 -11.78 20.30
N PHE A 117 -11.15 -12.54 21.29
CA PHE A 117 -11.54 -11.99 22.59
C PHE A 117 -10.35 -11.38 23.33
N ALA A 118 -9.16 -12.01 23.29
CA ALA A 118 -7.95 -11.44 23.87
C ALA A 118 -7.56 -10.12 23.20
N MET A 119 -7.66 -10.02 21.87
CA MET A 119 -7.38 -8.80 21.11
C MET A 119 -8.39 -7.69 21.43
N LEU A 120 -9.69 -8.01 21.47
CA LEU A 120 -10.75 -7.05 21.81
C LEU A 120 -10.61 -6.54 23.25
N LYS A 121 -10.29 -7.42 24.20
CA LYS A 121 -10.03 -7.04 25.62
C LYS A 121 -8.82 -6.12 25.74
N ARG A 122 -7.77 -6.35 24.95
CA ARG A 122 -6.57 -5.49 24.91
C ARG A 122 -6.85 -4.11 24.30
N GLY A 123 -7.71 -4.04 23.28
CA GLY A 123 -8.10 -2.79 22.63
C GLY A 123 -9.14 -1.97 23.41
N ASN A 124 -10.02 -2.62 24.18
CA ASN A 124 -11.14 -1.99 24.87
C ASN A 124 -10.93 -2.03 26.38
N ARG A 125 -10.03 -1.16 26.88
CA ARG A 125 -9.62 -1.08 28.30
C ARG A 125 -10.76 -0.79 29.30
N LYS A 126 -11.97 -0.46 28.81
CA LYS A 126 -13.15 -0.09 29.62
C LYS A 126 -14.33 -1.06 29.54
N SER A 127 -14.28 -2.11 28.70
CA SER A 127 -15.43 -3.01 28.52
C SER A 127 -15.21 -4.35 29.20
N ASN A 128 -15.96 -4.61 30.27
CA ASN A 128 -16.16 -5.95 30.82
C ASN A 128 -17.03 -6.75 29.85
N PHE A 129 -16.44 -7.30 28.79
CA PHE A 129 -17.13 -8.30 27.97
C PHE A 129 -17.20 -9.62 28.78
N PRO A 130 -18.40 -10.12 29.13
CA PRO A 130 -18.52 -11.39 29.81
C PRO A 130 -18.02 -12.53 28.89
N PRO A 131 -17.22 -13.47 29.42
CA PRO A 131 -16.59 -14.50 28.63
C PRO A 131 -17.54 -15.71 28.49
N SER A 132 -18.63 -15.61 27.74
CA SER A 132 -19.43 -16.83 27.47
C SER A 132 -20.50 -16.79 26.39
N GLU A 133 -21.14 -15.67 26.03
CA GLU A 133 -22.42 -15.77 25.29
C GLU A 133 -22.59 -14.78 24.13
N THR A 134 -21.66 -14.76 23.20
CA THR A 134 -21.97 -14.23 21.86
C THR A 134 -21.64 -15.28 20.84
N ASN A 135 -22.65 -16.13 20.56
CA ASN A 135 -22.70 -16.98 19.38
C ASN A 135 -22.69 -16.07 18.15
N PHE A 136 -21.50 -15.58 17.76
CA PHE A 136 -21.32 -15.05 16.42
C PHE A 136 -21.56 -16.24 15.48
N PRO A 137 -22.44 -16.11 14.48
CA PRO A 137 -22.52 -17.11 13.42
C PRO A 137 -21.18 -17.08 12.69
N LEU A 138 -20.26 -17.94 13.10
CA LEU A 138 -18.99 -18.11 12.42
C LEU A 138 -19.32 -18.71 11.05
N PRO A 139 -18.90 -18.09 9.94
CA PRO A 139 -18.89 -18.80 8.68
C PRO A 139 -18.04 -20.06 8.91
N ALA A 140 -18.64 -21.23 8.70
CA ALA A 140 -17.93 -22.49 8.73
C ALA A 140 -16.66 -22.35 7.88
N GLN A 141 -15.56 -22.91 8.38
CA GLN A 141 -14.24 -22.83 7.77
C GLN A 141 -14.25 -23.46 6.37
N GLU A 142 -14.72 -22.72 5.36
CA GLU A 142 -14.46 -23.03 3.97
C GLU A 142 -13.03 -22.59 3.70
N GLN A 143 -12.10 -23.53 3.86
CA GLN A 143 -10.80 -23.42 3.20
C GLN A 143 -11.09 -23.37 1.70
N ILE A 144 -11.20 -22.16 1.15
CA ILE A 144 -11.39 -21.95 -0.27
C ILE A 144 -10.17 -22.58 -0.96
N SER A 145 -10.38 -23.72 -1.59
CA SER A 145 -9.34 -24.41 -2.36
C SER A 145 -8.85 -23.49 -3.48
N PHE A 146 -7.57 -23.56 -3.83
CA PHE A 146 -7.02 -22.81 -4.97
C PHE A 146 -7.83 -23.04 -6.25
N PHE A 147 -8.38 -24.24 -6.42
CA PHE A 147 -9.26 -24.58 -7.54
C PHE A 147 -10.60 -23.83 -7.50
N GLN A 148 -11.18 -23.65 -6.30
CA GLN A 148 -12.40 -22.85 -6.11
C GLN A 148 -12.15 -21.35 -6.38
N LEU A 149 -10.97 -20.87 -6.00
CA LEU A 149 -10.54 -19.49 -6.27
C LEU A 149 -10.38 -19.26 -7.79
N LEU A 150 -9.77 -20.22 -8.50
CA LEU A 150 -9.68 -20.20 -9.96
C LEU A 150 -11.06 -20.25 -10.64
N THR A 151 -12.01 -21.05 -10.12
CA THR A 151 -13.37 -21.07 -10.67
C THR A 151 -14.09 -19.75 -10.42
N HIS A 152 -13.96 -19.14 -9.24
CA HIS A 152 -14.55 -17.83 -8.95
C HIS A 152 -13.97 -16.72 -9.83
N VAL A 153 -12.65 -16.70 -10.03
CA VAL A 153 -11.99 -15.76 -10.95
C VAL A 153 -12.49 -16.00 -12.37
N ARG A 154 -12.53 -17.26 -12.82
CA ARG A 154 -13.05 -17.62 -14.14
C ARG A 154 -14.50 -17.18 -14.34
N ASP A 155 -15.35 -17.34 -13.32
CA ASP A 155 -16.75 -16.95 -13.39
C ASP A 155 -16.91 -15.43 -13.37
N HIS A 156 -16.02 -14.70 -12.68
CA HIS A 156 -15.93 -13.24 -12.76
C HIS A 156 -15.58 -12.75 -14.18
N PHE A 157 -14.73 -13.48 -14.91
CA PHE A 157 -14.40 -13.20 -16.31
C PHE A 157 -15.53 -13.54 -17.30
N LYS A 158 -16.47 -14.41 -16.92
CA LYS A 158 -17.63 -14.75 -17.77
C LYS A 158 -18.67 -13.65 -17.80
N ASP A 159 -18.81 -12.89 -16.71
CA ASP A 159 -19.75 -11.78 -16.68
C ASP A 159 -19.20 -10.59 -17.48
N LYS A 160 -19.79 -10.38 -18.66
CA LYS A 160 -19.44 -9.30 -19.58
C LYS A 160 -19.62 -7.92 -18.94
N TRP A 161 -20.54 -7.76 -17.99
CA TRP A 161 -20.75 -6.49 -17.31
C TRP A 161 -19.58 -6.17 -16.37
N THR A 162 -19.21 -7.14 -15.55
CA THR A 162 -18.10 -7.01 -14.62
C THR A 162 -16.76 -6.84 -15.35
N LEU A 163 -16.53 -7.58 -16.44
CA LEU A 163 -15.33 -7.42 -17.26
C LEU A 163 -15.24 -6.02 -17.89
N LYS A 164 -16.33 -5.50 -18.46
CA LYS A 164 -16.36 -4.14 -19.03
C LYS A 164 -16.06 -3.08 -17.98
N ARG A 165 -16.64 -3.21 -16.79
CA ARG A 165 -16.42 -2.27 -15.69
C ARG A 165 -14.98 -2.33 -15.18
N THR A 166 -14.43 -3.52 -15.00
CA THR A 166 -13.03 -3.70 -14.58
C THR A 166 -12.07 -3.16 -15.63
N ALA A 167 -12.31 -3.41 -16.93
CA ALA A 167 -11.51 -2.86 -18.01
C ALA A 167 -11.57 -1.32 -18.06
N LEU A 168 -12.75 -0.72 -17.86
CA LEU A 168 -12.90 0.74 -17.78
C LEU A 168 -12.10 1.33 -16.61
N VAL A 169 -12.18 0.70 -15.42
CA VAL A 169 -11.43 1.15 -14.24
C VAL A 169 -9.93 1.00 -14.45
N MET A 170 -9.48 -0.08 -15.09
CA MET A 170 -8.07 -0.26 -15.47
C MET A 170 -7.60 0.83 -16.44
N PHE A 171 -8.41 1.15 -17.47
CA PHE A 171 -8.08 2.19 -18.44
C PHE A 171 -7.96 3.57 -17.78
N LEU A 172 -8.94 3.93 -16.94
CA LEU A 172 -8.89 5.18 -16.16
C LEU A 172 -7.67 5.20 -15.23
N GLY A 173 -7.36 4.07 -14.59
CA GLY A 173 -6.20 3.92 -13.71
C GLY A 173 -4.88 4.16 -14.46
N ILE A 174 -4.72 3.57 -15.64
CA ILE A 174 -3.55 3.78 -16.51
C ILE A 174 -3.44 5.26 -16.89
N GLY A 175 -4.54 5.92 -17.23
CA GLY A 175 -4.57 7.35 -17.53
C GLY A 175 -4.11 8.21 -16.35
N ILE A 176 -4.63 7.95 -15.15
CA ILE A 176 -4.25 8.65 -13.91
C ILE A 176 -2.76 8.47 -13.63
N VAL A 177 -2.24 7.24 -13.73
CA VAL A 177 -0.82 6.94 -13.51
C VAL A 177 0.05 7.61 -14.58
N GLY A 178 -0.37 7.60 -15.85
CA GLY A 178 0.32 8.25 -16.95
C GLY A 178 0.48 9.76 -16.71
N VAL A 179 -0.60 10.44 -16.30
CA VAL A 179 -0.54 11.86 -15.93
C VAL A 179 0.36 12.08 -14.70
N TYR A 180 0.25 11.23 -13.68
CA TYR A 180 1.07 11.34 -12.47
C TYR A 180 2.58 11.24 -12.76
N LEU A 181 2.97 10.32 -13.66
CA LEU A 181 4.37 10.15 -14.09
C LEU A 181 4.80 11.22 -15.11
N GLY A 182 3.87 11.69 -15.94
CA GLY A 182 4.12 12.71 -16.96
C GLY A 182 4.43 14.09 -16.37
N ILE A 183 3.86 14.45 -15.22
CA ILE A 183 4.08 15.77 -14.60
C ILE A 183 5.57 16.02 -14.29
N PRO A 184 6.30 15.15 -13.54
CA PRO A 184 7.74 15.36 -13.31
C PRO A 184 8.59 15.40 -14.60
N LEU A 185 8.26 14.56 -15.59
CA LEU A 185 8.95 14.49 -16.88
C LEU A 185 8.73 15.77 -17.72
N ALA A 186 7.51 16.32 -17.71
CA ALA A 186 7.21 17.57 -18.38
C ALA A 186 7.97 18.75 -17.74
N VAL A 187 8.08 18.77 -16.40
CA VAL A 187 8.80 19.84 -15.69
C VAL A 187 10.30 19.80 -15.96
N GLU A 188 10.88 18.65 -16.29
CA GLU A 188 12.28 18.55 -16.74
C GLU A 188 12.53 19.34 -18.04
N THR A 189 11.58 19.34 -18.98
CA THR A 189 11.71 20.05 -20.26
C THR A 189 11.77 21.58 -20.12
N LEU A 190 11.37 22.12 -18.96
CA LEU A 190 11.43 23.54 -18.62
C LEU A 190 12.83 24.00 -18.17
N GLY A 191 13.84 23.11 -18.16
CA GLY A 191 15.23 23.45 -17.82
C GLY A 191 15.53 23.49 -16.32
N PHE A 192 14.57 23.11 -15.47
CA PHE A 192 14.77 22.98 -14.03
C PHE A 192 15.49 21.67 -13.66
N ASN A 193 16.22 21.70 -12.56
CA ASN A 193 16.86 20.50 -12.01
C ASN A 193 15.81 19.45 -11.61
N ILE A 194 15.97 18.22 -12.11
CA ILE A 194 15.07 17.06 -11.91
C ILE A 194 14.74 16.81 -10.43
N TYR A 195 15.70 17.02 -9.52
CA TYR A 195 15.47 16.83 -8.09
C TYR A 195 14.57 17.91 -7.50
N LEU A 196 14.77 19.17 -7.92
CA LEU A 196 14.00 20.30 -7.43
C LEU A 196 12.56 20.27 -7.97
N SER A 197 12.38 19.94 -9.24
CA SER A 197 11.06 19.80 -9.85
C SER A 197 10.22 18.68 -9.23
N ALA A 198 10.83 17.50 -9.00
CA ALA A 198 10.18 16.40 -8.31
C ALA A 198 9.81 16.78 -6.86
N PHE A 199 10.66 17.51 -6.16
CA PHE A 199 10.38 17.98 -4.80
C PHE A 199 9.21 18.98 -4.78
N LEU A 200 9.24 20.02 -5.61
CA LEU A 200 8.20 21.06 -5.65
C LEU A 200 6.82 20.50 -6.03
N THR A 201 6.77 19.60 -7.01
CA THR A 201 5.51 18.96 -7.45
C THR A 201 4.88 18.09 -6.35
N THR A 202 5.68 17.59 -5.40
CA THR A 202 5.19 16.77 -4.29
C THR A 202 4.75 17.61 -3.11
N ILE A 203 5.49 18.70 -2.81
CA ILE A 203 5.07 19.70 -1.83
C ILE A 203 3.70 20.27 -2.18
N MET A 204 3.47 20.60 -3.45
CA MET A 204 2.19 21.15 -3.89
C MET A 204 0.99 20.22 -3.59
N LYS A 205 1.22 18.90 -3.51
CA LYS A 205 0.16 17.91 -3.25
C LYS A 205 -0.19 17.80 -1.76
N ILE A 206 0.74 18.08 -0.85
CA ILE A 206 0.54 17.91 0.60
C ILE A 206 -0.59 18.81 1.15
N PRO A 207 -0.67 20.12 0.84
CA PRO A 207 -1.76 20.98 1.28
C PRO A 207 -3.14 20.48 0.82
N LEU A 208 -3.24 19.94 -0.40
CA LEU A 208 -4.49 19.39 -0.93
C LEU A 208 -4.98 18.23 -0.06
N PHE A 209 -4.09 17.30 0.30
CA PHE A 209 -4.45 16.18 1.16
C PHE A 209 -4.83 16.62 2.59
N ILE A 210 -4.10 17.58 3.15
CA ILE A 210 -4.44 18.17 4.47
C ILE A 210 -5.82 18.83 4.42
N ALA A 211 -6.10 19.63 3.39
CA ALA A 211 -7.40 20.28 3.20
C ALA A 211 -8.53 19.25 3.08
N THR A 212 -8.35 18.19 2.28
CA THR A 212 -9.36 17.11 2.16
C THR A 212 -9.57 16.34 3.47
N TYR A 213 -8.52 16.16 4.28
CA TYR A 213 -8.63 15.54 5.60
C TYR A 213 -9.49 16.39 6.55
N PHE A 214 -9.25 17.71 6.59
CA PHE A 214 -10.03 18.64 7.43
C PHE A 214 -11.47 18.83 6.95
N MET A 215 -11.69 19.04 5.64
CA MET A 215 -13.04 19.22 5.09
C MET A 215 -13.96 18.02 5.40
N ARG A 216 -13.41 16.80 5.41
CA ARG A 216 -14.20 15.59 5.67
C ARG A 216 -14.39 15.31 7.18
N GLY A 217 -13.70 16.05 8.05
CA GLY A 217 -13.94 16.04 9.49
C GLY A 217 -15.18 16.81 9.93
N PHE A 218 -15.79 17.61 9.06
CA PHE A 218 -16.96 18.45 9.34
C PHE A 218 -18.33 17.80 9.03
N LYS A 219 -18.42 16.47 8.97
CA LYS A 219 -19.69 15.73 8.83
C LYS A 219 -19.89 14.71 9.94
#